data_AF-A0A661THA4-F1
#
_entry.id   AF-A0A661THA4-F1
#
_cell.length_a   1.000
_cell.length_b   1.000
_cell.length_c   1.000
_cell.angle_alpha   90.00
_cell.angle_beta   90.00
_cell.angle_gamma   90.00
#
_symmetry.space_group_name_H-M   'P 1'
#
loop_
_entity.id
_entity.type
_entity.pdbx_description
1 polymer ?
#
loop_
_entity_poly.entity_id
_entity_poly.type
_entity_poly.pdbx_seq_one_letter_code
_entity_poly.pdbx_strand_id
1 'polypeptide(L)'
;MRRSGRKGIVGIEAAIVMIAFVIVASAFAFMVVNMGLTSTQRSKEAIQQGLKEASCPLTLDGSLLLKSDPTQPNNIETIIIPLKTLGVKYVPMWTNETVVSIKIGTKVSVANIYAGINHTINPTGMSFDDIVSLVKNTYLSESFTETVTITGGTGTLSKKPVVRGSLIINVNSSTTLKDDGEGNIINASDSTPIGSIAYDTGTITGVTKVSDGDYTATYQAYTISTTDSKAVLVVENDNGDDSLDFFEKGYLIIELDSSQRAAPRDNILIEIRPEKSAPLTIEFTVPEAIPADAYVTIE
;
A
#
# COMPACT_ATOMS: atom_id res chain seq x y z
N MET A 1 43.04 -75.59 51.29
CA MET A 1 42.07 -76.01 50.25
C MET A 1 41.05 -74.89 50.06
N ARG A 2 40.99 -74.25 48.89
CA ARG A 2 40.09 -73.12 48.63
C ARG A 2 38.84 -73.65 47.89
N ARG A 3 37.67 -73.67 48.56
CA ARG A 3 36.39 -74.05 47.94
C ARG A 3 35.99 -72.97 46.93
N SER A 4 35.87 -73.36 45.66
CA SER A 4 35.27 -72.53 44.61
C SER A 4 33.74 -72.67 44.70
N GLY A 5 33.07 -71.59 45.07
CA GLY A 5 31.61 -71.51 45.03
C GLY A 5 31.16 -71.34 43.58
N ARG A 6 30.35 -72.27 43.07
CA ARG A 6 29.69 -72.12 41.77
C ARG A 6 28.67 -70.98 41.88
N LYS A 7 28.86 -69.91 41.09
CA LYS A 7 27.84 -68.86 40.93
C LYS A 7 26.74 -69.41 40.01
N GLY A 8 25.52 -69.53 40.54
CA GLY A 8 24.35 -69.70 39.70
C GLY A 8 24.12 -68.42 38.90
N ILE A 9 23.95 -68.53 37.59
CA ILE A 9 23.43 -67.43 36.79
C ILE A 9 21.98 -67.23 37.22
N VAL A 10 21.68 -66.08 37.77
CA VAL A 10 20.34 -65.70 38.17
C VAL A 10 19.73 -64.91 37.00
N GLY A 11 18.82 -65.58 36.27
CA GLY A 11 18.31 -65.11 34.97
C GLY A 11 17.20 -64.05 35.09
N ILE A 12 16.57 -63.95 36.26
CA ILE A 12 15.50 -62.99 36.49
C ILE A 12 16.04 -61.56 36.65
N GLU A 13 17.23 -61.39 37.23
CA GLU A 13 17.93 -60.11 37.32
C GLU A 13 18.35 -59.62 35.94
N ALA A 14 18.83 -60.52 35.08
CA ALA A 14 19.14 -60.20 33.69
C ALA A 14 17.88 -59.79 32.91
N ALA A 15 16.74 -60.45 33.14
CA ALA A 15 15.47 -60.11 32.50
C ALA A 15 14.95 -58.72 32.92
N ILE A 16 15.02 -58.39 34.22
CA ILE A 16 14.61 -57.07 34.72
C ILE A 16 15.50 -55.96 34.14
N VAL A 17 16.82 -56.19 34.08
CA VAL A 17 17.76 -55.24 33.45
C VAL A 17 17.45 -55.07 31.95
N MET A 18 17.10 -56.16 31.25
CA MET A 18 16.74 -56.10 29.83
C MET A 18 15.47 -55.26 29.59
N ILE A 19 14.43 -55.43 30.42
CA ILE A 19 13.20 -54.63 30.33
C ILE A 19 13.50 -53.14 30.57
N ALA A 20 14.25 -52.82 31.63
CA ALA A 20 14.63 -51.44 31.93
C ALA A 20 15.44 -50.79 30.78
N PHE A 21 16.37 -51.54 30.20
CA PHE A 21 17.18 -51.07 29.07
C PHE A 21 16.34 -50.80 27.82
N VAL A 22 15.40 -51.70 27.49
CA VAL A 22 14.50 -51.52 26.35
C VAL A 22 13.58 -50.33 26.55
N ILE A 23 13.09 -50.09 27.77
CA ILE A 23 12.24 -48.92 28.06
C ILE A 23 13.04 -47.62 27.85
N VAL A 24 14.24 -47.52 28.42
CA VAL A 24 15.10 -46.33 28.24
C VAL A 24 15.46 -46.12 26.76
N ALA A 25 15.81 -47.20 26.05
CA ALA A 25 16.09 -47.14 24.62
C ALA A 25 14.86 -46.67 23.82
N SER A 26 13.65 -47.14 24.15
CA SER A 26 12.41 -46.74 23.47
C SER A 26 12.07 -45.27 23.71
N ALA A 27 12.24 -44.76 24.93
CA ALA A 27 12.00 -43.37 25.27
C ALA A 27 13.00 -42.44 24.55
N PHE A 28 14.28 -42.84 24.51
CA PHE A 28 15.32 -42.11 23.78
C PHE A 28 15.06 -42.12 22.27
N ALA A 29 14.68 -43.27 21.70
CA ALA A 29 14.34 -43.39 20.29
C ALA A 29 13.16 -42.49 19.91
N PHE A 30 12.09 -42.50 20.71
CA PHE A 30 10.93 -41.61 20.49
C PHE A 30 11.33 -40.13 20.52
N MET A 31 12.14 -39.72 21.50
CA MET A 31 12.63 -38.35 21.59
C MET A 31 13.49 -37.97 20.38
N VAL A 32 14.42 -38.83 19.98
CA VAL A 32 15.31 -38.60 18.83
C VAL A 32 14.51 -38.50 17.53
N VAL A 33 13.51 -39.36 17.33
CA VAL A 33 12.64 -39.30 16.15
C VAL A 33 11.85 -37.99 16.12
N ASN A 34 11.20 -37.60 17.21
CA ASN A 34 10.39 -36.38 17.23
C ASN A 34 11.21 -35.10 17.09
N MET A 35 12.40 -35.05 17.72
CA MET A 35 13.33 -33.94 17.51
C MET A 35 13.94 -33.97 16.11
N GLY A 36 14.21 -35.15 15.55
CA GLY A 36 14.68 -35.32 14.17
C GLY A 36 13.65 -34.86 13.13
N LEU A 37 12.37 -35.17 13.34
CA LEU A 37 11.26 -34.70 12.50
C LEU A 37 11.07 -33.20 12.60
N THR A 38 11.08 -32.63 13.81
CA THR A 38 11.04 -31.17 14.01
C THR A 38 12.22 -30.48 13.32
N SER A 39 13.43 -31.03 13.45
CA SER A 39 14.61 -30.48 12.78
C SER A 39 14.46 -30.51 11.25
N THR A 40 13.92 -31.59 10.70
CA THR A 40 13.69 -31.73 9.26
C THR A 40 12.63 -30.73 8.76
N GLN A 41 11.57 -30.49 9.54
CA GLN A 41 10.56 -29.47 9.24
C GLN A 41 11.16 -28.06 9.22
N ARG A 42 11.97 -27.71 10.23
CA ARG A 42 12.68 -26.42 10.28
C ARG A 42 13.65 -26.26 9.12
N SER A 43 14.39 -27.30 8.75
CA SER A 43 15.24 -27.28 7.56
C SER A 43 14.44 -27.05 6.28
N LYS A 44 13.29 -27.69 6.12
CA LYS A 44 12.41 -27.49 4.98
C LYS A 44 11.89 -26.05 4.91
N GLU A 45 11.41 -25.50 6.03
CA GLU A 45 10.95 -24.11 6.12
C GLU A 45 12.06 -23.12 5.74
N ALA A 46 13.27 -23.31 6.29
CA ALA A 46 14.41 -22.45 5.98
C ALA A 46 14.82 -22.52 4.51
N ILE A 47 14.79 -23.71 3.89
CA ILE A 47 15.06 -23.88 2.46
C ILE A 47 13.99 -23.18 1.62
N GLN A 48 12.71 -23.34 1.96
CA GLN A 48 11.61 -22.71 1.23
C GLN A 48 11.66 -21.18 1.35
N GLN A 49 11.91 -20.66 2.55
CA GLN A 49 12.04 -19.23 2.79
C GLN A 49 13.27 -18.65 2.07
N GLY A 50 14.41 -19.33 2.12
CA GLY A 50 15.61 -18.91 1.41
C GLY A 50 15.42 -18.89 -0.11
N LEU A 51 14.69 -19.87 -0.67
CA LEU A 51 14.32 -19.84 -2.09
C LEU A 51 13.39 -18.66 -2.41
N LYS A 52 12.38 -18.43 -1.57
CA LYS A 52 11.40 -17.35 -1.75
C LYS A 52 12.05 -15.97 -1.70
N GLU A 53 12.95 -15.73 -0.75
CA GLU A 53 13.68 -14.47 -0.59
C GLU A 53 14.72 -14.25 -1.70
N ALA A 54 15.32 -15.32 -2.24
CA ALA A 54 16.28 -15.21 -3.33
C ALA A 54 15.61 -15.02 -4.71
N SER A 55 14.36 -15.44 -4.87
CA SER A 55 13.62 -15.31 -6.14
C SER A 55 12.95 -13.94 -6.26
N CYS A 56 12.98 -13.34 -7.46
CA CYS A 56 12.16 -12.17 -7.77
C CYS A 56 10.83 -12.63 -8.40
N PRO A 57 9.69 -12.43 -7.71
CA PRO A 57 8.39 -12.89 -8.17
C PRO A 57 7.70 -11.87 -9.08
N LEU A 58 8.29 -10.68 -9.29
CA LEU A 58 7.77 -9.64 -10.17
C LEU A 58 8.61 -9.57 -11.45
N THR A 59 7.95 -9.35 -12.57
CA THR A 59 8.62 -9.14 -13.86
C THR A 59 7.87 -8.12 -14.71
N LEU A 60 8.58 -7.53 -15.67
CA LEU A 60 7.99 -6.61 -16.64
C LEU A 60 7.08 -7.38 -17.61
N ASP A 61 5.90 -6.83 -17.89
CA ASP A 61 4.96 -7.36 -18.89
C ASP A 61 4.76 -6.42 -20.08
N GLY A 62 5.87 -6.08 -20.75
CA GLY A 62 5.88 -5.20 -21.91
C GLY A 62 6.91 -4.09 -21.78
N SER A 63 6.81 -3.10 -22.66
CA SER A 63 7.66 -1.91 -22.66
C SER A 63 7.25 -0.92 -21.58
N LEU A 64 8.23 -0.20 -21.04
CA LEU A 64 7.97 0.93 -20.14
C LEU A 64 7.38 2.08 -20.97
N LEU A 65 6.41 2.80 -20.42
CA LEU A 65 5.88 4.01 -21.06
C LEU A 65 6.22 5.24 -20.24
N LEU A 66 6.68 6.28 -20.91
CA LEU A 66 6.92 7.59 -20.33
C LEU A 66 5.91 8.58 -20.91
N LYS A 67 5.32 9.40 -20.05
CA LYS A 67 4.48 10.53 -20.45
C LYS A 67 5.21 11.82 -20.14
N SER A 68 5.40 12.66 -21.15
CA SER A 68 5.95 14.00 -20.95
C SER A 68 4.90 14.97 -20.43
N ASP A 69 5.33 16.00 -19.72
CA ASP A 69 4.45 17.08 -19.27
C ASP A 69 3.74 17.78 -20.46
N PRO A 70 2.48 18.22 -20.28
CA PRO A 70 1.70 18.89 -21.33
C PRO A 70 2.20 20.31 -21.69
N THR A 71 2.92 20.98 -20.80
CA THR A 71 3.38 22.37 -20.95
C THR A 71 4.88 22.49 -21.22
N GLN A 72 5.68 21.54 -20.74
CA GLN A 72 7.14 21.53 -20.82
C GLN A 72 7.61 20.31 -21.62
N PRO A 73 8.00 20.49 -22.89
CA PRO A 73 8.55 19.40 -23.69
C PRO A 73 9.83 18.86 -23.05
N ASN A 74 10.11 17.59 -23.29
CA ASN A 74 11.29 16.85 -22.82
C ASN A 74 11.35 16.55 -21.30
N ASN A 75 10.41 17.02 -20.49
CA ASN A 75 10.32 16.65 -19.08
C ASN A 75 9.32 15.51 -18.90
N ILE A 76 9.75 14.42 -18.25
CA ILE A 76 8.86 13.29 -17.93
C ILE A 76 8.07 13.58 -16.67
N GLU A 77 6.75 13.47 -16.79
CA GLU A 77 5.80 13.61 -15.69
C GLU A 77 5.40 12.26 -15.11
N THR A 78 5.11 11.27 -15.97
CA THR A 78 4.61 9.97 -15.52
C THR A 78 5.42 8.82 -16.13
N ILE A 79 5.69 7.80 -15.32
CA ILE A 79 6.33 6.54 -15.73
C ILE A 79 5.34 5.41 -15.48
N ILE A 80 5.03 4.63 -16.50
CA ILE A 80 4.10 3.50 -16.45
C ILE A 80 4.90 2.22 -16.66
N ILE A 81 4.82 1.33 -15.68
CA ILE A 81 5.55 0.07 -15.65
C ILE A 81 4.53 -1.08 -15.64
N PRO A 82 4.36 -1.80 -16.76
CA PRO A 82 3.55 -3.01 -16.79
C PRO A 82 4.22 -4.11 -15.96
N LEU A 83 3.51 -4.67 -15.00
CA LEU A 83 3.99 -5.70 -14.08
C LEU A 83 3.10 -6.94 -14.16
N LYS A 84 3.72 -8.10 -14.00
CA LYS A 84 3.04 -9.36 -13.71
C LYS A 84 3.84 -10.15 -12.70
N THR A 85 3.21 -11.15 -12.09
CA THR A 85 3.93 -12.10 -11.25
C THR A 85 4.53 -13.24 -12.07
N LEU A 86 5.61 -13.84 -11.55
CA LEU A 86 6.31 -14.96 -12.15
C LEU A 86 6.67 -16.00 -11.09
N GLY A 87 6.30 -17.26 -11.32
CA GLY A 87 6.74 -18.38 -10.48
C GLY A 87 6.10 -18.47 -9.09
N VAL A 88 5.16 -17.59 -8.75
CA VAL A 88 4.38 -17.61 -7.49
C VAL A 88 2.89 -17.42 -7.78
N LYS A 89 2.04 -17.79 -6.82
CA LYS A 89 0.59 -17.58 -6.94
C LYS A 89 0.22 -16.10 -6.85
N TYR A 90 0.88 -15.37 -5.97
CA TYR A 90 0.61 -13.96 -5.70
C TYR A 90 1.84 -13.30 -5.10
N VAL A 91 1.91 -11.98 -5.23
CA VAL A 91 2.88 -11.12 -4.55
C VAL A 91 2.12 -10.12 -3.69
N PRO A 92 2.33 -10.08 -2.37
CA PRO A 92 1.70 -9.06 -1.54
C PRO A 92 2.30 -7.68 -1.89
N MET A 93 1.42 -6.74 -2.21
CA MET A 93 1.76 -5.40 -2.70
C MET A 93 1.08 -4.32 -1.85
N TRP A 94 0.84 -4.59 -0.57
CA TRP A 94 0.29 -3.61 0.36
C TRP A 94 1.30 -2.48 0.64
N THR A 95 0.79 -1.29 0.97
CA THR A 95 1.53 -0.05 1.28
C THR A 95 2.61 -0.22 2.35
N ASN A 96 2.41 -1.12 3.31
CA ASN A 96 3.35 -1.35 4.40
C ASN A 96 4.37 -2.48 4.12
N GLU A 97 4.14 -3.28 3.08
CA GLU A 97 4.93 -4.47 2.76
C GLU A 97 5.80 -4.29 1.52
N THR A 98 5.43 -3.37 0.63
CA THR A 98 6.19 -3.05 -0.58
C THR A 98 6.74 -1.63 -0.53
N VAL A 99 7.97 -1.49 -0.98
CA VAL A 99 8.64 -0.20 -1.12
C VAL A 99 9.04 0.00 -2.58
N VAL A 100 8.70 1.17 -3.12
CA VAL A 100 9.17 1.60 -4.44
C VAL A 100 10.11 2.79 -4.21
N SER A 101 11.39 2.60 -4.50
CA SER A 101 12.38 3.68 -4.48
C SER A 101 12.73 4.13 -5.89
N ILE A 102 12.98 5.43 -6.04
CA ILE A 102 13.35 6.02 -7.32
C ILE A 102 14.56 6.95 -7.15
N LYS A 103 15.47 6.89 -8.11
CA LYS A 103 16.59 7.83 -8.28
C LYS A 103 16.57 8.36 -9.70
N ILE A 104 16.70 9.68 -9.85
CA ILE A 104 16.71 10.38 -11.13
C ILE A 104 17.97 11.25 -11.19
N GLY A 105 18.88 10.87 -12.10
CA GLY A 105 20.17 11.53 -12.29
C GLY A 105 20.96 11.65 -10.98
N THR A 106 21.44 12.87 -10.71
CA THR A 106 22.17 13.21 -9.48
C THR A 106 21.34 14.07 -8.51
N LYS A 107 20.10 14.40 -8.86
CA LYS A 107 19.31 15.44 -8.17
C LYS A 107 18.22 14.90 -7.26
N VAL A 108 17.57 13.80 -7.65
CA VAL A 108 16.41 13.26 -6.94
C VAL A 108 16.70 11.84 -6.51
N SER A 109 16.47 11.55 -5.24
CA SER A 109 16.55 10.21 -4.67
C SER A 109 15.51 10.10 -3.56
N VAL A 110 14.46 9.31 -3.80
CA VAL A 110 13.34 9.14 -2.86
C VAL A 110 13.27 7.68 -2.43
N ALA A 111 13.21 7.46 -1.12
CA ALA A 111 13.35 6.14 -0.52
C ALA A 111 12.08 5.27 -0.63
N ASN A 112 10.90 5.87 -0.50
CA ASN A 112 9.62 5.20 -0.72
C ASN A 112 8.62 6.19 -1.30
N ILE A 113 8.12 5.90 -2.49
CA ILE A 113 7.02 6.63 -3.12
C ILE A 113 5.77 5.76 -3.26
N TYR A 114 5.77 4.53 -2.75
CA TYR A 114 4.68 3.59 -2.95
C TYR A 114 3.44 3.94 -2.12
N ALA A 115 2.30 4.06 -2.80
CA ALA A 115 1.01 4.43 -2.23
C ALA A 115 -0.01 3.27 -2.25
N GLY A 116 0.39 2.08 -2.70
CA GLY A 116 -0.44 0.87 -2.66
C GLY A 116 -1.20 0.58 -3.95
N ILE A 117 -2.12 -0.37 -3.85
CA ILE A 117 -3.04 -0.73 -4.93
C ILE A 117 -4.24 0.22 -4.93
N ASN A 118 -4.65 0.68 -6.11
CA ASN A 118 -5.89 1.40 -6.29
C ASN A 118 -6.99 0.45 -6.76
N HIS A 119 -7.89 0.09 -5.84
CA HIS A 119 -9.03 -0.81 -6.11
C HIS A 119 -10.22 -0.16 -6.83
N THR A 120 -10.17 1.15 -7.07
CA THR A 120 -11.28 1.90 -7.68
C THR A 120 -11.13 1.97 -9.21
N ILE A 121 -9.91 1.80 -9.74
CA ILE A 121 -9.61 1.94 -11.16
C ILE A 121 -9.55 0.56 -11.80
N ASN A 122 -10.43 0.30 -12.78
CA ASN A 122 -10.33 -0.86 -13.64
C ASN A 122 -9.81 -0.43 -15.02
N PRO A 123 -8.61 -0.84 -15.46
CA PRO A 123 -7.98 -0.37 -16.70
C PRO A 123 -8.67 -0.89 -17.98
N THR A 124 -9.60 -1.84 -17.89
CA THR A 124 -10.23 -2.48 -19.06
C THR A 124 -10.92 -1.44 -19.96
N GLY A 125 -10.39 -1.24 -21.17
CA GLY A 125 -10.96 -0.33 -22.16
C GLY A 125 -10.73 1.16 -21.88
N MET A 126 -9.94 1.51 -20.84
CA MET A 126 -9.56 2.89 -20.55
C MET A 126 -8.29 3.29 -21.32
N SER A 127 -8.15 4.57 -21.63
CA SER A 127 -6.88 5.10 -22.13
C SER A 127 -5.90 5.32 -20.98
N PHE A 128 -4.59 5.31 -21.26
CA PHE A 128 -3.60 5.65 -20.23
C PHE A 128 -3.79 7.07 -19.69
N ASP A 129 -4.27 8.01 -20.51
CA ASP A 129 -4.56 9.38 -20.06
C ASP A 129 -5.66 9.42 -19.00
N ASP A 130 -6.71 8.59 -19.15
CA ASP A 130 -7.79 8.49 -18.17
C ASP A 130 -7.29 7.87 -16.87
N ILE A 131 -6.51 6.78 -16.96
CA ILE A 131 -5.95 6.08 -15.81
C ILE A 131 -5.01 7.03 -15.03
N VAL A 132 -4.09 7.69 -15.73
CA VAL A 132 -3.16 8.68 -15.16
C VAL A 132 -3.92 9.81 -14.48
N SER A 133 -4.97 10.33 -15.12
CA SER A 133 -5.81 11.39 -14.53
C SER A 133 -6.49 10.92 -13.23
N LEU A 134 -7.00 9.69 -13.19
CA LEU A 134 -7.61 9.12 -11.98
C LEU A 134 -6.58 8.87 -10.87
N VAL A 135 -5.39 8.38 -11.21
CA VAL A 135 -4.30 8.18 -10.25
C VAL A 135 -3.82 9.51 -9.68
N LYS A 136 -3.64 10.54 -10.52
CA LYS A 136 -3.30 11.91 -10.08
C LYS A 136 -4.34 12.41 -9.08
N ASN A 137 -5.63 12.24 -9.40
CA ASN A 137 -6.76 12.65 -8.57
C ASN A 137 -7.06 11.71 -7.38
N THR A 138 -6.18 10.76 -7.04
CA THR A 138 -6.35 9.96 -5.81
C THR A 138 -6.31 10.90 -4.61
N TYR A 139 -7.49 11.11 -4.03
CA TYR A 139 -7.71 12.10 -2.99
C TYR A 139 -7.17 11.62 -1.65
N LEU A 140 -6.32 12.41 -0.99
CA LEU A 140 -6.01 12.23 0.42
C LEU A 140 -6.98 13.07 1.25
N SER A 141 -7.47 12.52 2.37
CA SER A 141 -8.26 13.29 3.32
C SER A 141 -7.32 14.10 4.21
N GLU A 142 -7.32 15.42 4.06
CA GLU A 142 -6.58 16.35 4.92
C GLU A 142 -7.53 17.19 5.76
N SER A 143 -7.11 17.57 6.97
CA SER A 143 -7.90 18.42 7.87
C SER A 143 -7.65 19.90 7.59
N PHE A 144 -8.72 20.66 7.39
CA PHE A 144 -8.71 22.10 7.16
C PHE A 144 -9.42 22.82 8.31
N THR A 145 -8.93 24.01 8.62
CA THR A 145 -9.64 24.96 9.50
C THR A 145 -9.68 26.31 8.81
N GLU A 146 -10.87 26.85 8.61
CA GLU A 146 -11.09 28.13 7.95
C GLU A 146 -12.24 28.91 8.59
N THR A 147 -12.35 30.18 8.22
CA THR A 147 -13.49 31.01 8.57
C THR A 147 -14.56 30.85 7.48
N VAL A 148 -15.72 30.31 7.85
CA VAL A 148 -16.90 30.23 6.99
C VAL A 148 -17.85 31.37 7.33
N THR A 149 -18.18 32.19 6.34
CA THR A 149 -19.23 33.20 6.46
C THR A 149 -20.57 32.54 6.18
N ILE A 150 -21.47 32.56 7.16
CA ILE A 150 -22.86 32.14 6.99
C ILE A 150 -23.72 33.39 6.80
N THR A 151 -24.45 33.45 5.70
CA THR A 151 -25.40 34.53 5.40
C THR A 151 -26.69 33.96 4.86
N GLY A 152 -27.82 34.30 5.48
CA GLY A 152 -29.14 33.77 5.11
C GLY A 152 -29.23 32.25 5.23
N GLY A 153 -28.48 31.65 6.16
CA GLY A 153 -28.42 30.19 6.33
C GLY A 153 -27.64 29.44 5.25
N THR A 154 -26.84 30.14 4.43
CA THR A 154 -25.99 29.54 3.41
C THR A 154 -24.52 29.90 3.65
N GLY A 155 -23.62 29.01 3.26
CA GLY A 155 -22.17 29.19 3.33
C GLY A 155 -21.44 28.26 2.35
N THR A 156 -20.15 28.45 2.16
CA THR A 156 -19.34 27.58 1.29
C THR A 156 -17.99 27.32 1.90
N LEU A 157 -17.54 26.07 1.81
CA LEU A 157 -16.20 25.64 2.20
C LEU A 157 -15.23 25.78 1.01
N SER A 158 -13.99 26.19 1.29
CA SER A 158 -13.01 26.47 0.23
C SER A 158 -12.40 25.20 -0.38
N LYS A 159 -12.31 24.11 0.39
CA LYS A 159 -11.76 22.82 -0.06
C LYS A 159 -12.88 21.81 -0.26
N LYS A 160 -12.80 21.07 -1.36
CA LYS A 160 -13.79 20.10 -1.82
C LYS A 160 -13.13 19.04 -2.70
N PRO A 161 -13.66 17.81 -2.78
CA PRO A 161 -14.85 17.30 -2.08
C PRO A 161 -14.63 17.16 -0.55
N VAL A 162 -15.68 17.33 0.24
CA VAL A 162 -15.63 17.22 1.71
C VAL A 162 -15.84 15.78 2.13
N VAL A 163 -15.02 15.28 3.06
CA VAL A 163 -15.16 13.94 3.63
C VAL A 163 -16.44 13.89 4.47
N ARG A 164 -17.25 12.86 4.26
CA ARG A 164 -18.51 12.68 4.98
C ARG A 164 -18.29 12.57 6.49
N GLY A 165 -19.14 13.24 7.27
CA GLY A 165 -19.12 13.24 8.73
C GLY A 165 -17.98 14.05 9.36
N SER A 166 -17.23 14.81 8.56
CA SER A 166 -16.00 15.47 9.02
C SER A 166 -16.18 16.94 9.44
N LEU A 167 -17.24 17.60 8.99
CA LEU A 167 -17.46 19.03 9.22
C LEU A 167 -17.90 19.31 10.66
N ILE A 168 -17.24 20.29 11.28
CA ILE A 168 -17.55 20.87 12.58
C ILE A 168 -17.53 22.40 12.43
N ILE A 169 -18.60 23.09 12.85
CA ILE A 169 -18.66 24.56 12.87
C ILE A 169 -18.83 25.03 14.31
N ASN A 170 -17.88 25.83 14.79
CA ASN A 170 -17.94 26.43 16.12
C ASN A 170 -18.63 27.79 16.04
N VAL A 171 -19.86 27.86 16.54
CA VAL A 171 -20.69 29.08 16.49
C VAL A 171 -20.42 29.97 17.71
N ASN A 172 -20.32 29.38 18.89
CA ASN A 172 -19.93 30.03 20.14
C ASN A 172 -19.44 28.97 21.14
N SER A 173 -19.05 29.37 22.35
CA SER A 173 -18.53 28.47 23.40
C SER A 173 -19.50 27.36 23.86
N SER A 174 -20.76 27.38 23.44
CA SER A 174 -21.79 26.41 23.84
C SER A 174 -22.54 25.77 22.67
N THR A 175 -22.30 26.22 21.44
CA THR A 175 -23.02 25.76 20.24
C THR A 175 -22.00 25.35 19.19
N THR A 176 -21.98 24.05 18.89
CA THR A 176 -21.17 23.45 17.83
C THR A 176 -22.11 22.72 16.88
N LEU A 177 -21.93 22.92 15.58
CA LEU A 177 -22.65 22.19 14.55
C LEU A 177 -21.75 21.09 14.03
N LYS A 178 -22.32 19.93 13.68
CA LYS A 178 -21.60 18.79 13.14
C LYS A 178 -22.33 18.24 11.92
N ASP A 179 -21.57 17.71 10.99
CA ASP A 179 -22.10 16.86 9.92
C ASP A 179 -22.34 15.44 10.44
N ASP A 180 -23.52 14.88 10.17
CA ASP A 180 -23.92 13.54 10.58
C ASP A 180 -23.40 12.43 9.64
N GLY A 181 -22.81 12.80 8.52
CA GLY A 181 -22.31 11.87 7.49
C GLY A 181 -23.37 11.43 6.48
N GLU A 182 -24.62 11.88 6.64
CA GLU A 182 -25.75 11.63 5.74
C GLU A 182 -26.16 12.88 4.94
N GLY A 183 -25.40 13.98 5.07
CA GLY A 183 -25.61 15.24 4.37
C GLY A 183 -26.35 16.29 5.20
N ASN A 184 -26.66 16.01 6.47
CA ASN A 184 -27.30 16.97 7.35
C ASN A 184 -26.28 17.61 8.30
N ILE A 185 -26.49 18.88 8.58
CA ILE A 185 -25.79 19.60 9.65
C ILE A 185 -26.71 19.59 10.87
N ILE A 186 -26.23 18.99 11.95
CA ILE A 186 -26.92 18.84 13.23
C ILE A 186 -26.29 19.73 14.30
N ASN A 187 -27.07 20.14 15.29
CA ASN A 187 -26.52 20.71 16.51
C ASN A 187 -25.91 19.58 17.37
N ALA A 188 -24.66 19.75 17.81
CA ALA A 188 -23.90 18.70 18.48
C ALA A 188 -24.48 18.30 19.86
N SER A 189 -25.25 19.17 20.50
CA SER A 189 -25.80 18.91 21.83
C SER A 189 -27.11 18.12 21.82
N ASP A 190 -27.91 18.23 20.76
CA ASP A 190 -29.26 17.64 20.68
C ASP A 190 -29.51 16.81 19.42
N SER A 191 -28.53 16.71 18.51
CA SER A 191 -28.62 16.02 17.22
C SER A 191 -29.78 16.47 16.32
N THR A 192 -30.32 17.66 16.54
CA THR A 192 -31.40 18.21 15.72
C THR A 192 -30.84 18.66 14.37
N PRO A 193 -31.40 18.23 13.23
CA PRO A 193 -31.04 18.75 11.91
C PRO A 193 -31.40 20.23 11.82
N ILE A 194 -30.41 21.04 11.48
CA ILE A 194 -30.55 22.48 11.35
C ILE A 194 -30.08 23.00 10.00
N GLY A 195 -29.51 22.17 9.13
CA GLY A 195 -29.09 22.53 7.77
C GLY A 195 -28.57 21.31 7.01
N SER A 196 -27.95 21.53 5.86
CA SER A 196 -27.37 20.47 5.02
C SER A 196 -26.04 20.89 4.42
N ILE A 197 -25.23 19.89 4.06
CA ILE A 197 -23.96 20.05 3.34
C ILE A 197 -23.96 19.20 2.07
N ALA A 198 -23.59 19.82 0.94
CA ALA A 198 -23.26 19.13 -0.29
C ALA A 198 -21.76 18.83 -0.32
N TYR A 199 -21.40 17.55 -0.21
CA TYR A 199 -20.01 17.11 -0.11
C TYR A 199 -19.16 17.46 -1.35
N ASP A 200 -19.74 17.35 -2.54
CA ASP A 200 -19.00 17.56 -3.80
C ASP A 200 -18.66 19.05 -4.02
N THR A 201 -19.56 19.94 -3.62
CA THR A 201 -19.41 21.38 -3.85
C THR A 201 -18.93 22.14 -2.62
N GLY A 202 -18.96 21.53 -1.43
CA GLY A 202 -18.69 22.18 -0.15
C GLY A 202 -19.75 23.20 0.24
N THR A 203 -20.94 23.17 -0.37
CA THR A 203 -22.01 24.15 -0.13
C THR A 203 -22.80 23.78 1.10
N ILE A 204 -22.94 24.73 2.02
CA ILE A 204 -23.77 24.64 3.21
C ILE A 204 -25.08 25.39 2.94
N THR A 205 -26.22 24.76 3.21
CA THR A 205 -27.54 25.34 2.96
C THR A 205 -28.52 25.11 4.11
N GLY A 206 -29.50 25.99 4.23
CA GLY A 206 -30.63 25.82 5.15
C GLY A 206 -30.28 25.90 6.63
N VAL A 207 -29.10 26.43 6.99
CA VAL A 207 -28.65 26.56 8.39
C VAL A 207 -29.58 27.49 9.14
N THR A 208 -30.42 26.92 9.99
CA THR A 208 -31.44 27.58 10.80
C THR A 208 -30.92 27.71 12.24
N LYS A 209 -31.29 28.79 12.94
CA LYS A 209 -30.87 29.09 14.33
C LYS A 209 -29.40 29.50 14.52
N VAL A 210 -28.75 29.94 13.44
CA VAL A 210 -27.44 30.60 13.48
C VAL A 210 -27.61 31.98 12.86
N SER A 211 -27.11 33.02 13.53
CA SER A 211 -27.15 34.38 12.99
C SER A 211 -26.20 34.52 11.81
N ASP A 212 -26.39 35.54 10.98
CA ASP A 212 -25.40 35.88 9.96
C ASP A 212 -24.09 36.30 10.63
N GLY A 213 -22.97 35.76 10.15
CA GLY A 213 -21.66 36.01 10.73
C GLY A 213 -20.57 35.05 10.26
N ASP A 214 -19.37 35.30 10.75
CA ASP A 214 -18.17 34.53 10.47
C ASP A 214 -17.92 33.51 11.58
N TYR A 215 -17.76 32.24 11.20
CA TYR A 215 -17.62 31.12 12.13
C TYR A 215 -16.39 30.28 11.78
N THR A 216 -15.79 29.64 12.78
CA THR A 216 -14.66 28.73 12.53
C THR A 216 -15.20 27.35 12.14
N ALA A 217 -14.91 26.92 10.93
CA ALA A 217 -15.20 25.58 10.44
C ALA A 217 -13.93 24.73 10.41
N THR A 218 -14.01 23.51 10.95
CA THR A 218 -12.99 22.47 10.82
C THR A 218 -13.61 21.29 10.10
N TYR A 219 -12.98 20.81 9.03
CA TYR A 219 -13.49 19.69 8.23
C TYR A 219 -12.34 18.95 7.55
N GLN A 220 -12.58 17.73 7.09
CA GLN A 220 -11.65 17.05 6.21
C GLN A 220 -12.12 17.20 4.78
N ALA A 221 -11.21 17.52 3.86
CA ALA A 221 -11.48 17.51 2.44
C ALA A 221 -10.49 16.60 1.74
N TYR A 222 -11.00 15.98 0.69
CA TYR A 222 -10.24 15.24 -0.28
C TYR A 222 -9.40 16.23 -1.08
N THR A 223 -8.11 16.32 -0.77
CA THR A 223 -7.14 17.07 -1.55
C THR A 223 -6.39 16.15 -2.48
N ILE A 224 -6.06 16.70 -3.65
CA ILE A 224 -5.12 16.05 -4.54
C ILE A 224 -3.76 16.22 -3.87
N SER A 225 -3.13 15.12 -3.45
CA SER A 225 -1.72 15.14 -3.09
C SER A 225 -0.93 15.44 -4.37
N THR A 226 -0.58 16.71 -4.54
CA THR A 226 0.18 17.22 -5.69
C THR A 226 1.65 17.48 -5.35
N THR A 227 2.09 17.22 -4.13
CA THR A 227 3.38 17.75 -3.63
C THR A 227 4.50 16.72 -3.58
N ASP A 228 4.20 15.43 -3.68
CA ASP A 228 5.22 14.38 -3.63
C ASP A 228 5.03 13.37 -4.77
N SER A 229 6.15 12.90 -5.33
CA SER A 229 6.13 11.81 -6.28
C SER A 229 5.51 10.57 -5.64
N LYS A 230 4.59 9.90 -6.34
CA LYS A 230 3.86 8.74 -5.84
C LYS A 230 3.82 7.62 -6.87
N ALA A 231 3.83 6.38 -6.41
CA ALA A 231 3.71 5.17 -7.19
C ALA A 231 2.46 4.41 -6.76
N VAL A 232 1.50 4.23 -7.67
CA VAL A 232 0.23 3.54 -7.42
C VAL A 232 0.15 2.34 -8.36
N LEU A 233 -0.21 1.18 -7.82
CA LEU A 233 -0.45 -0.02 -8.63
C LEU A 233 -1.94 -0.05 -9.03
N VAL A 234 -2.21 -0.10 -10.33
CA VAL A 234 -3.55 -0.35 -10.87
C VAL A 234 -3.60 -1.76 -11.40
N VAL A 235 -4.54 -2.57 -10.93
CA VAL A 235 -4.62 -4.00 -11.28
C VAL A 235 -5.81 -4.26 -12.19
N GLU A 236 -5.58 -4.98 -13.29
CA GLU A 236 -6.62 -5.51 -14.15
C GLU A 236 -7.27 -6.74 -13.49
N ASN A 237 -8.60 -6.77 -13.46
CA ASN A 237 -9.39 -7.82 -12.81
C ASN A 237 -9.12 -7.94 -11.30
N ASP A 238 -8.91 -6.79 -10.65
CA ASP A 238 -8.72 -6.69 -9.21
C ASP A 238 -9.85 -7.38 -8.42
N ASN A 239 -9.45 -8.24 -7.50
CA ASN A 239 -10.34 -9.00 -6.63
C ASN A 239 -10.62 -8.27 -5.28
N GLY A 240 -10.01 -7.09 -5.08
CA GLY A 240 -10.13 -6.27 -3.88
C GLY A 240 -9.17 -6.62 -2.75
N ASP A 241 -8.13 -7.41 -3.02
CA ASP A 241 -7.05 -7.70 -2.09
C ASP A 241 -5.77 -6.88 -2.39
N ASP A 242 -4.91 -6.72 -1.37
CA ASP A 242 -3.66 -5.96 -1.51
C ASP A 242 -2.52 -6.79 -2.15
N SER A 243 -2.82 -7.65 -3.11
CA SER A 243 -1.84 -8.50 -3.80
C SER A 243 -1.93 -8.34 -5.33
N LEU A 244 -0.85 -8.74 -6.02
CA LEU A 244 -0.89 -8.99 -7.45
C LEU A 244 -0.87 -10.50 -7.66
N ASP A 245 -1.94 -11.06 -8.22
CA ASP A 245 -2.07 -12.49 -8.46
C ASP A 245 -1.42 -12.96 -9.78
N PHE A 246 -1.23 -14.26 -9.93
CA PHE A 246 -0.70 -14.92 -11.13
C PHE A 246 -1.52 -14.68 -12.40
N PHE A 247 -2.83 -14.49 -12.27
CA PHE A 247 -3.74 -14.25 -13.39
C PHE A 247 -4.07 -12.77 -13.59
N GLU A 248 -3.52 -11.90 -12.76
CA GLU A 248 -3.72 -10.47 -12.83
C GLU A 248 -2.52 -9.79 -13.52
N LYS A 249 -2.80 -8.63 -14.08
CA LYS A 249 -1.79 -7.75 -14.67
C LYS A 249 -1.89 -6.40 -14.00
N GLY A 250 -0.75 -5.82 -13.68
CA GLY A 250 -0.66 -4.54 -13.02
C GLY A 250 -0.01 -3.49 -13.89
N TYR A 251 -0.41 -2.24 -13.74
CA TYR A 251 0.33 -1.07 -14.18
C TYR A 251 0.76 -0.31 -12.94
N LEU A 252 2.06 -0.31 -12.66
CA LEU A 252 2.63 0.57 -11.64
C LEU A 252 2.84 1.94 -12.28
N ILE A 253 2.04 2.91 -11.85
CA ILE A 253 2.03 4.28 -12.36
C ILE A 253 2.76 5.15 -11.35
N ILE A 254 3.87 5.72 -11.78
CA ILE A 254 4.69 6.63 -11.01
C ILE A 254 4.44 8.05 -11.53
N GLU A 255 3.78 8.86 -10.72
CA GLU A 255 3.61 10.30 -10.95
C GLU A 255 4.76 11.04 -10.28
N LEU A 256 5.50 11.84 -11.05
CA LEU A 256 6.59 12.66 -10.54
C LEU A 256 6.08 14.05 -10.16
N ASP A 257 6.46 14.52 -8.98
CA ASP A 257 6.24 15.92 -8.60
C ASP A 257 6.92 16.86 -9.63
N SER A 258 6.32 18.02 -9.83
CA SER A 258 6.79 19.06 -10.75
C SER A 258 8.26 19.45 -10.56
N SER A 259 8.77 19.41 -9.31
CA SER A 259 10.18 19.69 -8.99
C SER A 259 11.11 18.49 -9.22
N GLN A 260 10.55 17.28 -9.31
CA GLN A 260 11.28 16.02 -9.39
C GLN A 260 11.25 15.37 -10.78
N ARG A 261 10.63 16.01 -11.77
CA ARG A 261 10.54 15.51 -13.14
C ARG A 261 11.90 15.18 -13.74
N ALA A 262 11.95 14.08 -14.49
CA ALA A 262 13.16 13.66 -15.16
C ALA A 262 13.40 14.49 -16.41
N ALA A 263 14.63 14.99 -16.54
CA ALA A 263 15.07 15.76 -17.69
C ALA A 263 15.66 14.82 -18.76
N PRO A 264 15.85 15.31 -20.00
CA PRO A 264 16.48 14.52 -21.05
C PRO A 264 17.86 14.03 -20.64
N ARG A 265 18.16 12.78 -20.98
CA ARG A 265 19.43 12.10 -20.65
C ARG A 265 19.62 11.80 -19.16
N ASP A 266 18.66 12.09 -18.29
CA ASP A 266 18.70 11.61 -16.90
C ASP A 266 18.64 10.08 -16.90
N ASN A 267 19.52 9.45 -16.12
CA ASN A 267 19.44 8.04 -15.78
C ASN A 267 18.42 7.87 -14.65
N ILE A 268 17.47 6.96 -14.86
CA ILE A 268 16.44 6.62 -13.88
C ILE A 268 16.69 5.21 -13.40
N LEU A 269 16.76 5.06 -12.08
CA LEU A 269 16.82 3.78 -11.39
C LEU A 269 15.59 3.66 -10.49
N ILE A 270 14.77 2.65 -10.76
CA ILE A 270 13.58 2.32 -9.98
C ILE A 270 13.79 0.93 -9.39
N GLU A 271 13.53 0.79 -8.10
CA GLU A 271 13.63 -0.48 -7.41
C GLU A 271 12.34 -0.75 -6.64
N ILE A 272 11.69 -1.86 -6.99
CA ILE A 272 10.47 -2.35 -6.36
C ILE A 272 10.88 -3.49 -5.43
N ARG A 273 10.65 -3.32 -4.13
CA ARG A 273 11.06 -4.25 -3.08
C ARG A 273 9.82 -4.80 -2.36
N PRO A 274 9.35 -6.01 -2.73
CA PRO A 274 8.30 -6.69 -1.98
C PRO A 274 8.83 -7.28 -0.66
N GLU A 275 7.97 -7.55 0.31
CA GLU A 275 8.33 -7.89 1.70
C GLU A 275 9.32 -9.07 1.85
N LYS A 276 9.05 -10.18 1.14
CA LYS A 276 9.74 -11.48 1.31
C LYS A 276 10.27 -12.03 0.00
N SER A 277 10.92 -11.18 -0.80
CA SER A 277 11.36 -11.53 -2.16
C SER A 277 12.51 -10.66 -2.64
N ALA A 278 13.21 -11.12 -3.67
CA ALA A 278 14.23 -10.31 -4.31
C ALA A 278 13.59 -9.12 -5.05
N PRO A 279 14.25 -7.95 -5.06
CA PRO A 279 13.70 -6.75 -5.65
C PRO A 279 13.71 -6.82 -7.19
N LEU A 280 12.77 -6.14 -7.81
CA LEU A 280 12.79 -5.86 -9.25
C LEU A 280 13.45 -4.50 -9.48
N THR A 281 14.59 -4.51 -10.17
CA THR A 281 15.33 -3.30 -10.53
C THR A 281 15.10 -2.98 -11.99
N ILE A 282 14.74 -1.72 -12.26
CA ILE A 282 14.50 -1.19 -13.60
C ILE A 282 15.41 0.03 -13.76
N GLU A 283 16.22 0.04 -14.82
CA GLU A 283 17.14 1.13 -15.12
C GLU A 283 17.03 1.53 -16.58
N PHE A 284 16.86 2.82 -16.85
CA PHE A 284 16.85 3.35 -18.21
C PHE A 284 17.31 4.80 -18.25
N THR A 285 17.56 5.31 -19.46
CA THR A 285 17.92 6.72 -19.68
C THR A 285 16.83 7.42 -20.46
N VAL A 286 16.42 8.60 -19.99
CA VAL A 286 15.40 9.41 -20.68
C VAL A 286 15.94 9.87 -22.05
N PRO A 287 15.18 9.68 -23.14
CA PRO A 287 15.54 10.17 -24.47
C PRO A 287 15.84 11.67 -24.51
N GLU A 288 16.60 12.10 -25.52
CA GLU A 288 17.02 13.49 -25.68
C GLU A 288 15.87 14.45 -26.03
N ALA A 289 14.91 13.99 -26.81
CA ALA A 289 13.82 14.81 -27.31
C ALA A 289 12.50 14.05 -27.20
N ILE A 290 11.53 14.67 -26.52
CA ILE A 290 10.18 14.14 -26.35
C ILE A 290 9.19 15.29 -26.57
N PRO A 291 8.26 15.18 -27.53
CA PRO A 291 7.22 16.18 -27.73
C PRO A 291 6.41 16.38 -26.44
N ALA A 292 5.89 17.59 -26.21
CA ALA A 292 4.99 17.83 -25.08
C ALA A 292 3.73 16.95 -25.19
N ASP A 293 3.20 16.52 -24.05
CA ASP A 293 2.01 15.67 -23.95
C ASP A 293 2.08 14.32 -24.71
N ALA A 294 3.27 13.80 -25.01
CA ALA A 294 3.44 12.55 -25.76
C ALA A 294 3.76 11.35 -24.85
N TYR A 295 3.38 10.16 -25.34
CA TYR A 295 3.86 8.88 -24.82
C TYR A 295 5.09 8.42 -25.61
N VAL A 296 6.11 7.97 -24.89
CA VAL A 296 7.31 7.36 -25.45
C VAL A 296 7.56 6.03 -24.78
N THR A 297 7.84 5.00 -25.57
CA THR A 297 8.16 3.67 -25.06
C THR A 297 9.65 3.48 -24.91
N ILE A 298 10.05 2.77 -23.85
CA ILE A 298 11.42 2.30 -23.64
C ILE A 298 11.37 0.78 -23.48
N GLU A 299 12.27 0.10 -24.18
CA GLU A 299 12.47 -1.35 -24.13
C GLU A 299 13.66 -1.72 -23.25
#